data_AF-A0A3E0C643-F1
#
_entry.id   AF-A0A3E0C643-F1
#
_cell.length_a   1.000
_cell.length_b   1.000
_cell.length_c   1.000
_cell.angle_alpha   90.00
_cell.angle_beta   90.00
_cell.angle_gamma   90.00
#
_symmetry.space_group_name_H-M   'P 1'
#
loop_
_entity.id
_entity.type
_entity.pdbx_description
1 polymer ?
#
loop_
_entity_poly.entity_id
_entity_poly.type
_entity_poly.pdbx_seq_one_letter_code
_entity_poly.pdbx_strand_id
1 'polypeptide(L)'
;MSNDTSKGTANILHQFSEYIILQQEYSTQTANELAARSLAKHGVEATPAEVGTWHKLNMAATQGKMDIYAERMEAESSARVVATAMIALAQNASESQFTFEEDVEQDDESDSCHDVDDDRLTIDEIYGYDDPEDNAEAALDDVLKIQERGE
;
A
#
# COMPACT_ATOMS: atom_id res chain seq x y z
N MET A 1 -19.67 25.85 3.87
CA MET A 1 -19.80 24.52 3.22
C MET A 1 -19.83 23.47 4.32
N SER A 2 -20.98 23.17 4.94
CA SER A 2 -20.97 22.29 6.13
C SER A 2 -22.27 21.52 6.43
N ASN A 3 -23.33 21.65 5.63
CA ASN A 3 -24.64 21.07 6.00
C ASN A 3 -25.00 19.76 5.27
N ASP A 4 -24.26 19.41 4.21
CA ASP A 4 -24.55 18.20 3.43
C ASP A 4 -23.75 16.99 3.88
N THR A 5 -22.53 17.20 4.41
CA THR A 5 -21.68 16.11 4.93
C THR A 5 -22.30 15.46 6.17
N SER A 6 -22.84 16.26 7.10
CA SER A 6 -23.51 15.75 8.31
C SER A 6 -24.78 14.97 7.98
N LYS A 7 -25.58 15.43 7.01
CA LYS A 7 -26.74 14.71 6.49
C LYS A 7 -26.35 13.39 5.84
N GLY A 8 -25.28 13.39 5.04
CA GLY A 8 -24.75 12.18 4.39
C GLY A 8 -24.33 11.12 5.39
N THR A 9 -23.49 11.48 6.36
CA THR A 9 -23.02 10.54 7.40
C THR A 9 -24.16 10.02 8.25
N ALA A 10 -25.07 10.89 8.71
CA ALA A 10 -26.23 10.47 9.50
C ALA A 10 -27.15 9.52 8.72
N ASN A 11 -27.36 9.77 7.42
CA ASN A 11 -28.14 8.89 6.58
C ASN A 11 -27.48 7.51 6.42
N ILE A 12 -26.17 7.45 6.13
CA ILE A 12 -25.46 6.17 6.00
C ILE A 12 -25.56 5.35 7.29
N LEU A 13 -25.35 5.98 8.45
CA LEU A 13 -25.45 5.31 9.75
C LEU A 13 -26.89 4.82 10.02
N HIS A 14 -27.89 5.64 9.69
CA HIS A 14 -29.29 5.24 9.83
C HIS A 14 -29.63 4.03 8.94
N GLN A 15 -29.30 4.08 7.64
CA GLN A 15 -29.56 2.96 6.73
C GLN A 15 -28.81 1.69 7.14
N PHE A 16 -27.59 1.82 7.64
CA PHE A 16 -26.83 0.69 8.17
C PHE A 16 -27.50 0.07 9.41
N SER A 17 -28.02 0.89 10.32
CA SER A 17 -28.80 0.42 11.48
C SER A 17 -30.09 -0.28 11.06
N GLU A 18 -30.86 0.29 10.13
CA GLU A 18 -32.09 -0.33 9.60
C GLU A 18 -31.80 -1.67 8.92
N TYR A 19 -30.69 -1.77 8.20
CA TYR A 19 -30.27 -3.04 7.61
C TYR A 19 -29.97 -4.10 8.69
N ILE A 20 -29.29 -3.72 9.79
CA ILE A 20 -29.03 -4.65 10.91
C ILE A 20 -30.35 -5.14 11.51
N ILE A 21 -31.34 -4.26 11.68
CA ILE A 21 -32.68 -4.63 12.16
C ILE A 21 -33.33 -5.62 11.18
N LEU A 22 -33.30 -5.34 9.88
CA LEU A 22 -33.81 -6.25 8.85
C LEU A 22 -33.13 -7.62 8.90
N GLN A 23 -31.83 -7.68 9.15
CA GLN A 23 -31.09 -8.94 9.27
C GLN A 23 -31.40 -9.69 10.57
N GLN A 24 -31.84 -8.99 11.63
CA GLN A 24 -32.27 -9.63 12.87
C GLN A 24 -33.69 -10.18 12.77
N GLU A 25 -34.58 -9.46 12.09
CA GLU A 25 -35.98 -9.85 11.91
C GLU A 25 -36.17 -10.92 10.81
N TYR A 26 -35.29 -10.95 9.81
CA TYR A 26 -35.36 -11.83 8.66
C TYR A 26 -34.04 -12.57 8.44
N SER A 27 -33.95 -13.41 7.40
CA SER A 27 -32.67 -14.00 7.02
C SER A 27 -31.77 -12.96 6.33
N THR A 28 -30.45 -13.16 6.37
CA THR A 28 -29.48 -12.34 5.63
C THR A 28 -29.83 -12.23 4.14
N GLN A 29 -30.33 -13.31 3.53
CA GLN A 29 -30.75 -13.30 2.13
C GLN A 29 -31.92 -12.33 1.91
N THR A 30 -32.96 -12.42 2.74
CA THR A 30 -34.13 -11.53 2.64
C THR A 30 -33.76 -10.07 2.88
N ALA A 31 -32.90 -9.79 3.86
CA ALA A 31 -32.42 -8.44 4.13
C ALA A 31 -31.67 -7.85 2.91
N ASN A 32 -30.80 -8.63 2.28
CA ASN A 32 -30.11 -8.25 1.05
C ASN A 32 -31.07 -7.95 -0.10
N GLU A 33 -32.06 -8.82 -0.33
CA GLU A 33 -33.05 -8.65 -1.40
C GLU A 33 -33.92 -7.40 -1.18
N LEU A 34 -34.33 -7.14 0.06
CA LEU A 34 -35.15 -5.97 0.41
C LEU A 34 -34.37 -4.66 0.24
N ALA A 35 -33.11 -4.63 0.70
CA ALA A 35 -32.25 -3.46 0.55
C ALA A 35 -31.88 -3.21 -0.92
N ALA A 36 -31.55 -4.25 -1.70
CA ALA A 36 -31.33 -4.15 -3.15
C ALA A 36 -32.57 -3.60 -3.87
N ARG A 37 -33.76 -4.10 -3.51
CA ARG A 37 -35.03 -3.58 -4.04
C ARG A 37 -35.28 -2.12 -3.66
N SER A 38 -34.90 -1.72 -2.44
CA SER A 38 -35.01 -0.32 -1.99
C SER A 38 -34.13 0.61 -2.82
N LEU A 39 -32.89 0.20 -3.10
CA LEU A 39 -31.97 0.94 -3.98
C LEU A 39 -32.51 1.05 -5.40
N ALA A 40 -33.04 -0.04 -5.96
CA ALA A 40 -33.61 -0.05 -7.31
C ALA A 40 -34.79 0.93 -7.45
N LYS A 41 -35.63 1.08 -6.42
CA LYS A 41 -36.72 2.07 -6.39
C LYS A 41 -36.22 3.52 -6.48
N HIS A 42 -34.96 3.77 -6.10
CA HIS A 42 -34.32 5.08 -6.17
C HIS A 42 -33.35 5.19 -7.36
N GLY A 43 -33.42 4.27 -8.32
CA GLY A 43 -32.61 4.30 -9.54
C GLY A 43 -31.17 3.81 -9.35
N VAL A 44 -30.86 3.18 -8.22
CA VAL A 44 -29.55 2.56 -7.97
C VAL A 44 -29.68 1.05 -8.16
N GLU A 45 -29.11 0.52 -9.24
CA GLU A 45 -29.04 -0.93 -9.44
C GLU A 45 -27.95 -1.51 -8.54
N ALA A 46 -28.36 -2.39 -7.62
CA ALA A 46 -27.48 -3.18 -6.78
C ALA A 46 -28.04 -4.59 -6.67
N THR A 47 -27.18 -5.57 -6.79
CA THR A 47 -27.50 -6.97 -6.56
C THR A 47 -27.57 -7.27 -5.06
N PRO A 48 -28.32 -8.31 -4.64
CA PRO A 48 -28.30 -8.75 -3.24
C PRO A 48 -26.90 -9.10 -2.73
N ALA A 49 -26.02 -9.60 -3.61
CA ALA A 49 -24.63 -9.91 -3.27
C ALA A 49 -23.82 -8.66 -2.96
N GLU A 50 -23.95 -7.59 -3.76
CA GLU A 50 -23.28 -6.31 -3.53
C GLU A 50 -23.74 -5.66 -2.22
N VAL A 51 -25.03 -5.74 -1.90
CA VAL A 51 -25.55 -5.29 -0.61
C VAL A 51 -24.94 -6.06 0.55
N GLY A 52 -24.81 -7.39 0.42
CA GLY A 52 -24.12 -8.21 1.41
C GLY A 52 -22.66 -7.81 1.61
N THR A 53 -21.94 -7.54 0.52
CA THR A 53 -20.56 -7.04 0.55
C THR A 53 -20.48 -5.67 1.22
N TRP A 54 -21.38 -4.75 0.87
CA TRP A 54 -21.48 -3.42 1.49
C TRP A 54 -21.67 -3.52 3.00
N HIS A 55 -22.59 -4.39 3.47
CA HIS A 55 -22.81 -4.60 4.89
C HIS A 55 -21.55 -5.16 5.58
N LYS A 56 -20.89 -6.16 4.97
CA LYS A 56 -19.64 -6.74 5.48
C LYS A 56 -18.54 -5.69 5.63
N LEU A 57 -18.36 -4.81 4.64
CA LEU A 57 -17.36 -3.75 4.66
C LEU A 57 -17.67 -2.72 5.77
N ASN A 58 -18.93 -2.29 5.88
CA ASN A 58 -19.33 -1.36 6.95
C ASN A 58 -19.17 -1.98 8.34
N MET A 59 -19.47 -3.27 8.51
CA MET A 59 -19.21 -3.99 9.76
C MET A 59 -17.72 -4.05 10.09
N ALA A 60 -16.84 -4.26 9.11
CA ALA A 60 -15.40 -4.22 9.33
C ALA A 60 -14.95 -2.80 9.75
N ALA A 61 -15.49 -1.77 9.09
CA ALA A 61 -15.21 -0.38 9.41
C ALA A 61 -15.66 -0.01 10.84
N THR A 62 -16.87 -0.39 11.26
CA THR A 62 -17.34 -0.12 12.63
C THR A 62 -16.58 -0.89 13.70
N GLN A 63 -15.95 -2.01 13.34
CA GLN A 63 -15.05 -2.77 14.20
C GLN A 63 -13.61 -2.25 14.23
N GLY A 64 -13.30 -1.15 13.52
CA GLY A 64 -11.95 -0.60 13.43
C GLY A 64 -10.97 -1.45 12.62
N LYS A 65 -11.47 -2.36 11.78
CA LYS A 65 -10.65 -3.24 10.92
C LYS A 65 -10.34 -2.61 9.55
N MET A 66 -10.53 -1.30 9.43
CA MET A 66 -10.30 -0.55 8.21
C MET A 66 -9.67 0.78 8.59
N ASP A 67 -8.39 0.95 8.30
CA ASP A 67 -7.65 2.19 8.50
C ASP A 67 -7.07 2.68 7.18
N ILE A 68 -7.91 3.39 6.42
CA ILE A 68 -7.52 3.96 5.13
C ILE A 68 -6.44 5.05 5.30
N TYR A 69 -6.38 5.69 6.48
CA TYR A 69 -5.37 6.71 6.73
C TYR A 69 -3.98 6.10 6.87
N ALA A 70 -3.85 5.05 7.67
CA ALA A 70 -2.60 4.30 7.80
C ALA A 70 -2.14 3.78 6.44
N GLU A 71 -3.03 3.15 5.67
CA GLU A 71 -2.68 2.61 4.36
C GLU A 71 -2.26 3.68 3.36
N ARG A 72 -2.90 4.86 3.40
CA ARG A 72 -2.45 5.98 2.57
C ARG A 72 -1.05 6.43 2.95
N MET A 73 -0.74 6.54 4.25
CA MET A 73 0.57 6.96 4.72
C MET A 73 1.67 5.98 4.29
N GLU A 74 1.38 4.68 4.35
CA GLU A 74 2.29 3.64 3.88
C GLU A 74 2.52 3.71 2.36
N ALA A 75 1.44 3.84 1.58
CA ALA A 75 1.52 4.00 0.14
C ALA A 75 2.31 5.26 -0.27
N GLU A 76 2.09 6.39 0.41
CA GLU A 76 2.83 7.64 0.17
C GLU A 76 4.33 7.49 0.53
N SER A 77 4.64 6.80 1.63
CA SER A 77 6.02 6.51 2.02
C SER A 77 6.72 5.65 0.96
N SER A 78 6.09 4.56 0.54
CA SER A 78 6.60 3.67 -0.51
C SER A 78 6.81 4.41 -1.83
N ALA A 79 5.85 5.25 -2.24
CA ALA A 79 5.98 6.07 -3.44
C ALA A 79 7.17 7.04 -3.36
N ARG A 80 7.43 7.66 -2.19
CA ARG A 80 8.58 8.55 -2.00
C ARG A 80 9.91 7.80 -2.08
N VAL A 81 9.99 6.60 -1.52
CA VAL A 81 11.19 5.76 -1.59
C VAL A 81 11.50 5.42 -3.05
N VAL A 82 10.50 4.94 -3.81
CA VAL A 82 10.65 4.62 -5.23
C VAL A 82 11.03 5.86 -6.04
N ALA A 83 10.38 7.00 -5.80
CA ALA A 83 10.71 8.25 -6.49
C ALA A 83 12.15 8.69 -6.22
N THR A 84 12.61 8.59 -4.97
CA THR A 84 13.99 8.93 -4.59
C THR A 84 15.00 8.00 -5.27
N ALA A 85 14.71 6.69 -5.29
CA ALA A 85 15.56 5.71 -5.95
C ALA A 85 15.67 5.97 -7.47
N MET A 86 14.55 6.29 -8.12
CA MET A 86 14.52 6.65 -9.54
C MET A 86 15.31 7.93 -9.84
N ILE A 87 15.23 8.94 -8.97
CA ILE A 87 16.03 10.17 -9.11
C ILE A 87 17.52 9.85 -8.95
N ALA A 88 17.91 9.05 -7.95
CA ALA A 88 19.29 8.65 -7.74
C ALA A 88 19.84 7.83 -8.93
N LEU A 89 19.04 6.91 -9.48
CA LEU A 89 19.36 6.17 -10.70
C LEU A 89 19.56 7.11 -11.91
N ALA A 90 18.69 8.09 -12.09
CA ALA A 90 18.82 9.07 -13.17
C ALA A 90 20.05 9.99 -12.99
N GLN A 91 20.39 10.35 -11.76
CA GLN A 91 21.59 11.12 -11.44
C GLN A 91 22.86 10.31 -11.70
N ASN A 92 22.93 9.05 -11.27
CA ASN A 92 24.07 8.16 -11.54
C ASN A 92 24.21 7.84 -13.05
N ALA A 93 23.09 7.75 -13.78
CA ALA A 93 23.11 7.62 -15.24
C ALA A 93 23.60 8.90 -15.94
N SER A 94 23.46 10.07 -15.31
CA SER A 94 23.93 11.37 -15.82
C SER A 94 25.42 11.61 -15.52
N GLU A 95 25.99 10.98 -14.50
CA GLU A 95 27.42 11.09 -14.13
C GLU A 95 28.33 10.18 -14.97
N SER A 96 27.80 9.23 -15.73
CA SER A 96 28.59 8.39 -16.66
C SER A 96 29.03 9.11 -17.94
N GLN A 97 28.85 10.44 -18.02
CA GLN A 97 29.17 11.20 -19.22
C GLN A 97 29.82 12.57 -18.93
N PHE A 98 30.74 12.70 -17.97
CA PHE A 98 31.78 13.74 -18.03
C PHE A 98 32.85 13.54 -16.93
N THR A 99 34.03 13.06 -17.29
CA THR A 99 35.28 13.41 -16.60
C THR A 99 36.29 13.86 -17.64
N PHE A 100 36.20 15.16 -17.96
CA PHE A 100 37.31 15.96 -18.42
C PHE A 100 38.17 16.24 -17.19
N GLU A 101 39.45 15.89 -17.26
CA GLU A 101 40.45 16.19 -16.24
C GLU A 101 40.51 17.70 -16.01
N GLU A 102 40.24 18.17 -14.79
CA GLU A 102 40.79 19.44 -14.33
C GLU A 102 41.16 19.38 -12.85
N ASP A 103 42.47 19.47 -12.69
CA ASP A 103 43.30 19.57 -11.50
C ASP A 103 42.99 20.85 -10.71
N VAL A 104 42.55 20.73 -9.44
CA VAL A 104 42.60 21.81 -8.45
C VAL A 104 42.89 21.22 -7.07
N GLU A 105 44.12 21.41 -6.61
CA GLU A 105 44.55 21.29 -5.21
C GLU A 105 43.88 22.35 -4.32
N GLN A 106 43.29 21.94 -3.18
CA GLN A 106 43.23 22.64 -1.89
C GLN A 106 42.47 21.77 -0.86
N ASP A 107 43.15 21.03 0.01
CA ASP A 107 43.71 21.43 1.31
C ASP A 107 42.66 21.44 2.46
N ASP A 108 42.79 20.40 3.31
CA ASP A 108 42.50 20.27 4.75
C ASP A 108 41.23 20.92 5.37
N GLU A 109 40.30 20.13 5.90
CA GLU A 109 40.39 19.57 7.27
C GLU A 109 39.21 18.61 7.56
N SER A 110 39.56 17.51 8.22
CA SER A 110 38.75 16.40 8.68
C SER A 110 37.80 16.77 9.82
N ASP A 111 36.53 16.35 9.76
CA ASP A 111 35.81 15.88 10.95
C ASP A 111 35.00 14.62 10.64
N SER A 112 35.39 13.53 11.30
CA SER A 112 34.91 12.17 11.14
C SER A 112 34.10 11.81 12.37
N CYS A 113 32.85 11.39 12.20
CA CYS A 113 32.25 10.31 13.00
C CYS A 113 30.84 9.94 12.49
N HIS A 114 30.76 8.96 11.60
CA HIS A 114 29.58 8.09 11.56
C HIS A 114 30.00 6.67 11.21
N ASP A 115 30.54 5.97 12.22
CA ASP A 115 30.48 4.52 12.27
C ASP A 115 28.99 4.14 12.36
N VAL A 116 28.40 3.86 11.20
CA VAL A 116 27.21 3.02 11.14
C VAL A 116 27.75 1.63 10.88
N ASP A 117 27.72 0.79 11.91
CA ASP A 117 27.85 -0.66 11.72
C ASP A 117 26.80 -1.08 10.69
N ASP A 118 27.26 -1.32 9.46
CA ASP A 118 26.44 -1.82 8.36
C ASP A 118 26.19 -3.31 8.62
N ASP A 119 25.24 -3.61 9.53
CA ASP A 119 24.77 -4.97 9.86
C ASP A 119 24.04 -5.66 8.67
N ARG A 120 24.19 -5.14 7.45
CA ARG A 120 23.64 -5.75 6.24
C ARG A 120 24.59 -6.84 5.78
N LEU A 121 24.18 -8.09 6.04
CA LEU A 121 24.84 -9.26 5.48
C LEU A 121 24.97 -9.10 3.96
N THR A 122 26.19 -9.27 3.47
CA THR A 122 26.50 -9.25 2.03
C THR A 122 25.85 -10.44 1.33
N ILE A 123 25.63 -10.35 0.01
CA ILE A 123 25.04 -11.45 -0.78
C ILE A 123 25.87 -12.73 -0.62
N ASP A 124 27.20 -12.59 -0.56
CA ASP A 124 28.13 -13.68 -0.33
C ASP A 124 27.97 -14.31 1.07
N GLU A 125 27.62 -13.52 2.10
CA GLU A 125 27.32 -14.02 3.44
C GLU A 125 25.93 -14.68 3.54
N ILE A 126 24.97 -14.27 2.70
CA ILE A 126 23.61 -14.81 2.68
C ILE A 126 23.56 -16.17 1.97
N TYR A 127 24.27 -16.30 0.84
CA TYR A 127 24.22 -17.49 -0.01
C TYR A 127 25.45 -18.39 0.10
N GLY A 128 26.61 -17.84 0.45
CA GLY A 128 27.80 -18.61 0.83
C GLY A 128 28.45 -19.42 -0.29
N TYR A 129 28.17 -19.10 -1.57
CA TYR A 129 28.87 -19.71 -2.70
C TYR A 129 30.25 -19.08 -2.87
N ASP A 130 31.22 -19.90 -3.29
CA ASP A 130 32.60 -19.48 -3.55
C ASP A 130 32.70 -18.56 -4.80
N ASP A 131 31.70 -18.61 -5.68
CA ASP A 131 31.59 -17.77 -6.88
C ASP A 131 30.54 -16.66 -6.67
N PRO A 132 30.92 -15.38 -6.78
CA PRO A 132 29.96 -14.27 -6.67
C PRO A 132 28.88 -14.29 -7.77
N GLU A 133 29.11 -14.92 -8.92
CA GLU A 133 28.11 -15.05 -9.97
C GLU A 133 26.97 -15.99 -9.53
N ASP A 134 27.31 -17.12 -8.88
CA ASP A 134 26.34 -18.07 -8.32
C ASP A 134 25.53 -17.44 -7.16
N ASN A 135 26.18 -16.62 -6.32
CA ASN A 135 25.51 -15.86 -5.26
C ASN A 135 24.48 -14.87 -5.84
N ALA A 136 24.81 -14.20 -6.95
CA ALA A 136 23.91 -13.28 -7.62
C ALA A 136 22.75 -14.00 -8.33
N GLU A 137 23.01 -15.16 -8.95
CA GLU A 137 21.96 -15.98 -9.56
C GLU A 137 20.95 -16.50 -8.53
N ALA A 138 21.42 -16.97 -7.37
CA ALA A 138 20.57 -17.41 -6.28
C ALA A 138 19.68 -16.28 -5.73
N ALA A 139 20.24 -15.07 -5.59
CA ALA A 139 19.49 -13.89 -5.20
C ALA A 139 18.39 -13.52 -6.21
N LEU A 140 18.67 -13.64 -7.52
CA LEU A 140 17.70 -13.36 -8.58
C LEU A 140 16.56 -14.40 -8.62
N ASP A 141 16.88 -15.68 -8.43
CA ASP A 141 15.88 -16.76 -8.37
C ASP A 141 14.90 -16.57 -7.19
N ASP A 142 15.40 -16.15 -6.02
CA ASP A 142 14.56 -15.86 -4.86
C ASP A 142 13.62 -14.68 -5.10
N VAL A 143 14.11 -13.60 -5.73
CA VAL A 143 13.27 -12.45 -6.11
C VAL A 143 12.18 -12.87 -7.10
N LEU A 144 12.52 -13.72 -8.08
CA LEU A 144 11.54 -14.25 -9.05
C LEU A 144 10.47 -15.11 -8.37
N LYS A 145 10.87 -16.00 -7.45
CA LYS A 145 9.94 -16.84 -6.68
C LYS A 145 9.00 -16.04 -5.79
N ILE A 146 9.47 -14.93 -5.23
CA ILE A 146 8.65 -14.03 -4.42
C ILE A 146 7.61 -13.33 -5.30
N GLN A 147 7.97 -12.92 -6.52
CA GLN A 147 7.05 -12.31 -7.47
C GLN A 147 5.99 -13.31 -7.97
N GLU A 148 6.37 -14.56 -8.24
CA GLU A 148 5.45 -15.61 -8.70
C GLU A 148 4.48 -16.08 -7.60
N ARG A 149 4.84 -15.95 -6.31
CA ARG A 149 3.94 -16.21 -5.18
C ARG A 149 3.01 -15.04 -4.81
N GLY A 150 3.24 -13.88 -5.42
CA GLY A 150 2.47 -12.65 -5.17
C GLY A 150 1.25 -12.47 -6.07
N GLU A 151 1.06 -13.34 -7.06
CA GLU A 151 -0.14 -13.45 -7.93
C GLU A 151 -1.07 -14.60 -7.47
#